data_AF-A0A6J2A9G4-F1
#
_entry.id   AF-A0A6J2A9G4-F1
#
_cell.length_a   1.000
_cell.length_b   1.000
_cell.length_c   1.000
_cell.angle_alpha   90.00
_cell.angle_beta   90.00
_cell.angle_gamma   90.00
#
_symmetry.space_group_name_H-M   'P 1'
#
loop_
_entity.id
_entity.type
_entity.pdbx_description
1 polymer ?
#
loop_
_entity_poly.entity_id
_entity_poly.type
_entity_poly.pdbx_seq_one_letter_code
_entity_poly.pdbx_strand_id
1 'polypeptide(L)'
;MLALLFCGVSIALPPFVRADACKDIRMYKETPSAGQPFAFNCINLSPTSGKVHVTWYKYPGKSPISTNAQSRIHQEQNWILFLPLTQEDTGIYQCVINYTNTCHRIHVNLTVLRKYWYCFSGNSQLILSDEYKQILHAGKDDSLTCHLNFPQSCVLDSITWYKDCKEIKGGRFTRWRIKLSVSNVSAEDGGDYACQAQLTHTGKRYTILNSITVNITETHGYAGRIPKIIYPKNNSIEVQPGTTLTVDCNITDTRDNTNLRSWRVNDTLVDDYYNESKRIREGFESHISFQKHIFYTVNITFSEVKMEDYGRPFICHAGVSAAYFILKLPAPDVQAYLIGGLVTLIGAAVSVTYIYNIFKIDIVLWYRSAFLSTEIKEDGKLYDAYVLYPKPQREIQSHEVDTLVLKILPEVLERQCGYKLFIFGRDEFPGQVVRSSPMRSP
;
A
#
# COMPACT_ATOMS: atom_id res chain seq x y z
N MET A 1 86.16 3.75 2.46
CA MET A 1 85.22 4.13 3.54
C MET A 1 83.96 3.30 3.37
N LEU A 2 83.81 2.28 4.22
CA LEU A 2 82.75 1.27 4.16
C LEU A 2 81.44 1.79 4.76
N ALA A 3 80.33 1.39 4.15
CA ALA A 3 78.96 1.70 4.53
C ALA A 3 78.56 1.07 5.88
N LEU A 4 77.84 1.83 6.71
CA LEU A 4 77.16 1.36 7.92
C LEU A 4 75.73 0.93 7.56
N LEU A 5 75.47 -0.38 7.63
CA LEU A 5 74.14 -0.99 7.54
C LEU A 5 73.50 -1.03 8.94
N PHE A 6 72.40 -0.28 9.12
CA PHE A 6 71.52 -0.40 10.28
C PHE A 6 70.67 -1.68 10.18
N CYS A 7 70.76 -2.55 11.18
CA CYS A 7 69.89 -3.70 11.35
C CYS A 7 68.79 -3.33 12.36
N GLY A 8 67.57 -3.09 11.89
CA GLY A 8 66.38 -2.89 12.72
C GLY A 8 65.44 -4.07 12.55
N VAL A 9 65.45 -5.02 13.49
CA VAL A 9 64.51 -6.14 13.54
C VAL A 9 63.20 -5.63 14.15
N SER A 10 62.17 -5.44 13.32
CA SER A 10 60.81 -5.17 13.80
C SER A 10 60.12 -6.48 14.20
N ILE A 11 59.96 -6.71 15.50
CA ILE A 11 59.12 -7.77 16.04
C ILE A 11 57.66 -7.30 15.92
N ALA A 12 56.94 -7.83 14.92
CA ALA A 12 55.50 -7.67 14.83
C ALA A 12 54.82 -8.58 15.87
N LEU A 13 54.34 -7.98 16.97
CA LEU A 13 53.38 -8.63 17.86
C LEU A 13 52.03 -8.75 17.13
N PRO A 14 51.38 -9.92 17.10
CA PRO A 14 50.05 -10.04 16.53
C PRO A 14 49.06 -9.20 17.34
N PRO A 15 48.08 -8.56 16.69
CA PRO A 15 47.10 -7.73 17.37
C PRO A 15 46.27 -8.63 18.29
N PHE A 16 46.28 -8.31 19.59
CA PHE A 16 45.28 -8.82 20.53
C PHE A 16 43.90 -8.40 20.00
N VAL A 17 43.13 -9.38 19.50
CA VAL A 17 41.70 -9.20 19.22
C VAL A 17 41.02 -8.94 20.56
N ARG A 18 40.71 -7.67 20.83
CA ARG A 18 39.90 -7.27 21.96
C ARG A 18 38.48 -7.74 21.66
N ALA A 19 37.94 -8.66 22.45
CA ALA A 19 36.54 -9.03 22.36
C ALA A 19 35.67 -7.77 22.52
N ASP A 20 34.81 -7.50 21.53
CA ASP A 20 33.87 -6.38 21.58
C ASP A 20 33.03 -6.48 22.86
N ALA A 21 32.94 -5.38 23.61
CA ALA A 21 32.14 -5.32 24.82
C ALA A 21 30.65 -5.43 24.47
N CYS A 22 29.92 -6.30 25.17
CA CYS A 22 28.47 -6.43 25.00
C CYS A 22 27.75 -5.08 25.17
N LYS A 23 26.86 -4.76 24.24
CA LYS A 23 26.14 -3.47 24.21
C LYS A 23 24.96 -3.50 25.18
N ASP A 24 24.93 -2.55 26.11
CA ASP A 24 23.78 -2.32 27.00
C ASP A 24 22.59 -1.75 26.22
N ILE A 25 21.42 -2.39 26.32
CA ILE A 25 20.21 -1.95 25.59
C ILE A 25 19.20 -1.28 26.51
N ARG A 26 18.94 -1.85 27.70
CA ARG A 26 17.90 -1.39 28.62
C ARG A 26 18.26 -1.66 30.07
N MET A 27 17.64 -0.87 30.96
CA MET A 27 17.65 -1.06 32.40
C MET A 27 16.20 -1.08 32.92
N TYR A 28 15.78 -2.19 33.51
CA TYR A 28 14.49 -2.34 34.19
C TYR A 28 14.66 -2.08 35.69
N LYS A 29 13.62 -1.56 36.33
CA LYS A 29 13.55 -1.39 37.79
C LYS A 29 12.35 -2.18 38.28
N GLU A 30 12.62 -3.17 39.12
CA GLU A 30 11.59 -4.05 39.67
C GLU A 30 11.60 -3.90 41.20
N THR A 31 10.44 -3.67 41.79
CA THR A 31 10.29 -3.51 43.26
C THR A 31 9.39 -4.58 43.91
N PRO A 32 9.61 -5.88 43.60
CA PRO A 32 8.76 -6.95 44.08
C PRO A 32 8.99 -7.20 45.57
N SER A 33 8.22 -8.13 46.10
CA SER A 33 8.18 -8.32 47.54
C SER A 33 8.76 -9.63 48.00
N ALA A 34 9.33 -9.61 49.22
CA ALA A 34 10.00 -10.74 49.81
C ALA A 34 9.04 -11.90 50.13
N GLY A 35 9.57 -13.12 50.23
CA GLY A 35 8.86 -14.30 50.72
C GLY A 35 7.90 -14.98 49.74
N GLN A 36 7.84 -14.52 48.48
CA GLN A 36 7.06 -15.16 47.42
C GLN A 36 7.90 -15.48 46.19
N PRO A 37 7.43 -16.38 45.30
CA PRO A 37 8.02 -16.60 43.99
C PRO A 37 8.09 -15.32 43.16
N PHE A 38 9.22 -15.10 42.50
CA PHE A 38 9.38 -14.06 41.49
C PHE A 38 10.10 -14.63 40.27
N ALA A 39 9.68 -14.20 39.09
CA ALA A 39 10.33 -14.56 37.85
C ALA A 39 10.41 -13.37 36.91
N PHE A 40 11.49 -13.29 36.13
CA PHE A 40 11.67 -12.24 35.14
C PHE A 40 12.15 -12.84 33.83
N ASN A 41 11.48 -12.48 32.73
CA ASN A 41 11.86 -12.90 31.38
C ASN A 41 12.75 -11.84 30.73
N CYS A 42 13.97 -12.24 30.36
CA CYS A 42 14.89 -11.35 29.68
C CYS A 42 14.42 -10.96 28.26
N ILE A 43 13.74 -11.86 27.56
CA ILE A 43 13.32 -11.68 26.17
C ILE A 43 11.80 -11.47 26.13
N ASN A 44 11.38 -10.20 26.04
CA ASN A 44 10.02 -9.83 25.66
C ASN A 44 9.93 -9.40 24.18
N LEU A 45 10.96 -9.70 23.39
CA LEU A 45 11.11 -9.35 21.97
C LEU A 45 11.12 -10.63 21.13
N SER A 46 10.27 -10.68 20.10
CA SER A 46 10.19 -11.81 19.17
C SER A 46 11.58 -12.22 18.67
N PRO A 47 11.94 -13.51 18.72
CA PRO A 47 13.26 -13.95 18.26
C PRO A 47 13.30 -13.91 16.74
N THR A 48 14.10 -13.00 16.20
CA THR A 48 14.61 -13.07 14.82
C THR A 48 15.31 -14.41 14.65
N SER A 49 14.94 -15.15 13.60
CA SER A 49 15.47 -16.48 13.24
C SER A 49 16.99 -16.59 13.41
N GLY A 50 17.42 -17.18 14.54
CA GLY A 50 18.81 -17.40 14.91
C GLY A 50 18.92 -18.13 16.24
N LYS A 51 19.99 -18.90 16.45
CA LYS A 51 20.27 -19.52 17.76
C LYS A 51 20.64 -18.42 18.75
N VAL A 52 19.70 -18.06 19.63
CA VAL A 52 19.91 -17.09 20.71
C VAL A 52 20.32 -17.83 21.97
N HIS A 53 21.42 -17.41 22.61
CA HIS A 53 21.83 -17.92 23.91
C HIS A 53 21.70 -16.83 24.97
N VAL A 54 20.95 -17.10 26.03
CA VAL A 54 20.76 -16.19 27.14
C VAL A 54 21.51 -16.69 28.37
N THR A 55 22.20 -15.79 29.06
CA THR A 55 22.89 -16.10 30.32
C THR A 55 22.66 -15.00 31.34
N TRP A 56 22.24 -15.38 32.55
CA TRP A 56 22.03 -14.47 33.67
C TRP A 56 23.24 -14.40 34.61
N TYR A 57 23.49 -13.21 35.14
CA TYR A 57 24.54 -12.95 36.14
C TYR A 57 24.02 -12.02 37.22
N LYS A 58 24.50 -12.17 38.46
CA LYS A 58 24.32 -11.18 39.54
C LYS A 58 25.51 -10.23 39.52
N TYR A 59 25.29 -8.96 39.20
CA TYR A 59 26.33 -7.93 39.18
C TYR A 59 26.76 -7.56 40.62
N PRO A 60 28.07 -7.35 40.90
CA PRO A 60 29.23 -7.34 39.99
C PRO A 60 29.88 -8.72 39.76
N GLY A 61 29.24 -9.79 40.22
CA GLY A 61 29.72 -11.16 40.02
C GLY A 61 29.85 -11.54 38.55
N LYS A 62 30.88 -12.35 38.25
CA LYS A 62 31.18 -12.85 36.90
C LYS A 62 30.67 -14.28 36.67
N SER A 63 30.28 -14.98 37.73
CA SER A 63 29.75 -16.34 37.62
C SER A 63 28.29 -16.31 37.16
N PRO A 64 27.90 -17.17 36.21
CA PRO A 64 26.52 -17.26 35.76
C PRO A 64 25.62 -17.80 36.88
N ILE A 65 24.35 -17.42 36.85
CA ILE A 65 23.31 -18.01 37.71
C ILE A 65 23.18 -19.49 37.35
N SER A 66 23.00 -20.33 38.37
CA SER A 66 22.86 -21.78 38.21
C SER A 66 21.68 -22.13 37.30
N THR A 67 21.83 -23.13 36.45
CA THR A 67 20.72 -23.73 35.66
C THR A 67 20.09 -24.94 36.36
N ASN A 68 20.54 -25.26 37.57
CA ASN A 68 19.97 -26.36 38.34
C ASN A 68 18.61 -25.95 38.92
N ALA A 69 17.54 -26.60 38.46
CA ALA A 69 16.16 -26.32 38.87
C ALA A 69 15.85 -26.64 40.35
N GLN A 70 16.79 -27.25 41.08
CA GLN A 70 16.69 -27.45 42.53
C GLN A 70 17.23 -26.26 43.35
N SER A 71 18.04 -25.39 42.72
CA SER A 71 18.55 -24.17 43.36
C SER A 71 17.40 -23.19 43.62
N ARG A 72 17.49 -22.41 44.71
CA ARG A 72 16.47 -21.39 45.04
C ARG A 72 16.41 -20.27 44.00
N ILE A 73 17.57 -19.90 43.47
CA ILE A 73 17.73 -18.95 42.37
C ILE A 73 18.35 -19.72 41.23
N HIS A 74 17.64 -19.79 40.10
CA HIS A 74 18.13 -20.48 38.93
C HIS A 74 17.61 -19.84 37.65
N GLN A 75 18.33 -20.10 36.58
CA GLN A 75 17.94 -19.75 35.22
C GLN A 75 17.21 -20.93 34.58
N GLU A 76 16.11 -20.62 33.89
CA GLU A 76 15.40 -21.55 33.02
C GLU A 76 15.14 -20.87 31.67
N GLN A 77 15.81 -21.34 30.61
CA GLN A 77 15.79 -20.70 29.29
C GLN A 77 16.15 -19.20 29.41
N ASN A 78 15.21 -18.30 29.11
CA ASN A 78 15.37 -16.85 29.15
C ASN A 78 14.95 -16.23 30.50
N TRP A 79 14.44 -17.06 31.40
CA TRP A 79 13.90 -16.65 32.69
C TRP A 79 14.94 -16.76 33.79
N ILE A 80 14.90 -15.83 34.74
CA ILE A 80 15.48 -16.00 36.07
C ILE A 80 14.33 -16.20 37.06
N LEU A 81 14.44 -17.22 37.91
CA LEU A 81 13.45 -17.55 38.92
C LEU A 81 14.04 -17.42 40.32
N PHE A 82 13.22 -16.95 41.26
CA PHE A 82 13.51 -16.83 42.68
C PHE A 82 12.38 -17.51 43.45
N LEU A 83 12.65 -18.67 44.07
CA LEU A 83 11.63 -19.55 44.64
C LEU A 83 11.95 -19.94 46.10
N PRO A 84 11.71 -19.06 47.10
CA PRO A 84 11.16 -17.71 47.01
C PRO A 84 12.25 -16.61 46.96
N LEU A 85 11.79 -15.40 46.67
CA LEU A 85 12.58 -14.17 46.72
C LEU A 85 12.82 -13.73 48.18
N THR A 86 14.01 -13.22 48.47
CA THR A 86 14.40 -12.73 49.80
C THR A 86 14.98 -11.32 49.72
N GLN A 87 15.00 -10.59 50.84
CA GLN A 87 15.51 -9.21 50.86
C GLN A 87 17.00 -9.13 50.48
N GLU A 88 17.78 -10.16 50.81
CA GLU A 88 19.19 -10.33 50.46
C GLU A 88 19.44 -10.50 48.96
N ASP A 89 18.39 -10.81 48.19
CA ASP A 89 18.47 -10.94 46.74
C ASP A 89 18.44 -9.57 46.04
N THR A 90 18.23 -8.47 46.77
CA THR A 90 18.31 -7.09 46.25
C THR A 90 19.66 -6.85 45.57
N GLY A 91 19.61 -6.27 44.37
CA GLY A 91 20.80 -6.00 43.58
C GLY A 91 20.51 -5.92 42.09
N ILE A 92 21.58 -5.76 41.32
CA ILE A 92 21.49 -5.66 39.87
C ILE A 92 21.75 -7.04 39.27
N TYR A 93 20.79 -7.54 38.51
CA TYR A 93 20.94 -8.75 37.70
C TYR A 93 21.09 -8.34 36.26
N GLN A 94 22.03 -8.94 35.55
CA GLN A 94 22.28 -8.67 34.14
C GLN A 94 21.99 -9.92 33.33
N CYS A 95 21.18 -9.75 32.29
CA CYS A 95 20.94 -10.76 31.29
C CYS A 95 21.79 -10.42 30.06
N VAL A 96 22.61 -11.39 29.64
CA VAL A 96 23.44 -11.29 28.43
C VAL A 96 22.82 -12.17 27.36
N ILE A 97 22.46 -11.55 26.24
CA ILE A 97 21.86 -12.16 25.06
C ILE A 97 22.92 -12.19 23.97
N ASN A 98 23.38 -13.39 23.65
CA ASN A 98 24.37 -13.62 22.60
C ASN A 98 23.67 -14.06 21.32
N TYR A 99 23.81 -13.25 20.27
CA TYR A 99 23.51 -13.59 18.89
C TYR A 99 24.81 -14.00 18.19
N THR A 100 24.69 -14.54 16.97
CA THR A 100 25.84 -15.02 16.17
C THR A 100 26.93 -13.96 15.97
N ASN A 101 26.54 -12.70 15.81
CA ASN A 101 27.46 -11.58 15.53
C ASN A 101 27.33 -10.40 16.50
N THR A 102 26.38 -10.42 17.44
CA THR A 102 26.12 -9.30 18.35
C THR A 102 25.88 -9.79 19.77
N CYS A 103 26.37 -9.02 20.74
CA CYS A 103 26.11 -9.25 22.15
C CYS A 103 25.33 -8.08 22.75
N HIS A 104 24.29 -8.41 23.48
CA HIS A 104 23.30 -7.48 24.00
C HIS A 104 23.09 -7.74 25.49
N ARG A 105 23.06 -6.68 26.31
CA ARG A 105 22.94 -6.80 27.76
C ARG A 105 21.78 -5.96 28.30
N ILE A 106 20.99 -6.56 29.17
CA ILE A 106 19.87 -5.94 29.87
C ILE A 106 20.17 -5.98 31.36
N HIS A 107 20.00 -4.85 32.04
CA HIS A 107 20.13 -4.77 33.49
C HIS A 107 18.74 -4.76 34.13
N VAL A 108 18.59 -5.48 35.23
CA VAL A 108 17.39 -5.51 36.07
C VAL A 108 17.83 -5.10 37.47
N ASN A 109 17.47 -3.89 37.87
CA ASN A 109 17.69 -3.41 39.22
C ASN A 109 16.52 -3.87 40.10
N LEU A 110 16.80 -4.89 40.92
CA LEU A 110 15.83 -5.54 41.78
C LEU A 110 15.93 -4.95 43.20
N THR A 111 14.87 -4.30 43.66
CA THR A 111 14.76 -3.78 45.03
C THR A 111 13.68 -4.54 45.77
N VAL A 112 14.08 -5.51 46.60
CA VAL A 112 13.12 -6.39 47.28
C VAL A 112 12.63 -5.74 48.57
N LEU A 113 11.32 -5.53 48.67
CA LEU A 113 10.69 -4.90 49.82
C LEU A 113 9.83 -5.88 50.61
N ARG A 114 9.61 -5.62 51.89
CA ARG A 114 8.64 -6.37 52.69
C ARG A 114 7.35 -5.59 52.75
N LYS A 115 6.31 -6.07 52.07
CA LYS A 115 5.00 -5.42 52.01
C LYS A 115 3.98 -6.27 52.79
N TYR A 116 3.05 -5.64 53.50
CA TYR A 116 2.09 -6.33 54.37
C TYR A 116 0.65 -6.01 53.98
N TRP A 117 -0.19 -7.04 53.88
CA TRP A 117 -1.62 -6.89 53.65
C TRP A 117 -2.37 -6.87 54.98
N TYR A 118 -3.22 -5.87 55.18
CA TYR A 118 -3.89 -5.63 56.46
C TYR A 118 -4.96 -6.68 56.83
N CYS A 119 -5.44 -7.48 55.87
CA CYS A 119 -6.57 -8.38 56.08
C CYS A 119 -6.28 -9.68 56.83
N PHE A 120 -5.03 -10.12 56.90
CA PHE A 120 -4.68 -11.40 57.53
C PHE A 120 -4.08 -11.16 58.92
N SER A 121 -4.83 -10.49 59.79
CA SER A 121 -4.45 -10.32 61.20
C SER A 121 -5.00 -11.48 62.03
N GLY A 122 -4.17 -12.50 62.17
CA GLY A 122 -4.47 -13.73 62.90
C GLY A 122 -3.38 -14.77 62.71
N ASN A 123 -2.15 -14.45 63.13
CA ASN A 123 -0.98 -15.34 63.19
C ASN A 123 -0.37 -15.88 61.87
N SER A 124 -0.90 -15.59 60.68
CA SER A 124 -0.20 -15.85 59.40
C SER A 124 0.06 -14.54 58.64
N GLN A 125 1.22 -13.94 58.91
CA GLN A 125 1.70 -12.73 58.23
C GLN A 125 2.03 -13.06 56.76
N LEU A 126 1.13 -12.73 55.82
CA LEU A 126 1.36 -12.89 54.39
C LEU A 126 2.02 -11.64 53.81
N ILE A 127 3.13 -11.85 53.10
CA ILE A 127 3.89 -10.79 52.43
C ILE A 127 3.20 -10.51 51.09
N LEU A 128 2.79 -9.27 50.88
CA LEU A 128 2.14 -8.76 49.65
C LEU A 128 3.10 -8.70 48.48
N SER A 129 2.61 -8.77 47.24
CA SER A 129 3.29 -8.28 46.04
C SER A 129 2.91 -6.83 45.68
N ASP A 130 3.47 -6.33 44.58
CA ASP A 130 3.26 -5.01 43.96
C ASP A 130 1.80 -4.56 43.90
N GLU A 131 1.61 -3.25 44.08
CA GLU A 131 0.30 -2.61 43.97
C GLU A 131 -0.03 -2.42 42.48
N TYR A 132 -0.70 -3.41 41.89
CA TYR A 132 -1.16 -3.30 40.51
C TYR A 132 -2.40 -2.42 40.46
N LYS A 133 -2.35 -1.35 39.68
CA LYS A 133 -3.52 -0.49 39.45
C LYS A 133 -4.30 -1.01 38.26
N GLN A 134 -5.58 -1.29 38.46
CA GLN A 134 -6.50 -1.71 37.41
C GLN A 134 -7.75 -0.82 37.43
N ILE A 135 -8.41 -0.74 36.29
CA ILE A 135 -9.61 0.09 36.12
C ILE A 135 -10.75 -0.84 35.71
N LEU A 136 -11.90 -0.70 36.36
CA LEU A 136 -13.16 -1.27 35.88
C LEU A 136 -14.06 -0.15 35.38
N HIS A 137 -14.86 -0.48 34.38
CA HIS A 137 -15.76 0.47 33.73
C HIS A 137 -17.21 0.26 34.17
N ALA A 138 -17.83 1.26 34.80
CA ALA A 138 -19.16 1.16 35.37
C ALA A 138 -20.27 0.98 34.31
N GLY A 139 -21.28 0.15 34.58
CA GLY A 139 -22.45 -0.04 33.71
C GLY A 139 -22.29 -1.07 32.60
N LYS A 140 -21.19 -1.84 32.59
CA LYS A 140 -20.99 -3.03 31.74
C LYS A 140 -20.29 -4.14 32.51
N ASP A 141 -20.24 -5.32 31.91
CA ASP A 141 -19.41 -6.42 32.39
C ASP A 141 -17.94 -6.13 32.07
N ASP A 142 -17.05 -6.39 33.03
CA ASP A 142 -15.62 -6.15 32.91
C ASP A 142 -14.82 -7.21 33.68
N SER A 143 -13.49 -7.16 33.68
CA SER A 143 -12.67 -8.16 34.39
C SER A 143 -11.35 -7.63 34.94
N LEU A 144 -11.02 -8.07 36.16
CA LEU A 144 -9.71 -7.91 36.78
C LEU A 144 -8.80 -9.07 36.37
N THR A 145 -7.50 -8.82 36.27
CA THR A 145 -6.49 -9.85 35.94
C THR A 145 -5.45 -9.96 37.05
N CYS A 146 -5.20 -11.17 37.55
CA CYS A 146 -4.13 -11.42 38.52
C CYS A 146 -2.78 -11.47 37.79
N HIS A 147 -1.81 -10.65 38.22
CA HIS A 147 -0.49 -10.59 37.58
C HIS A 147 0.38 -11.81 37.95
N LEU A 148 0.39 -12.83 37.10
CA LEU A 148 1.16 -14.06 37.30
C LEU A 148 2.06 -14.30 36.08
N ASN A 149 3.28 -13.77 36.13
CA ASN A 149 4.24 -13.85 35.03
C ASN A 149 5.33 -14.89 35.32
N PHE A 150 5.06 -16.15 34.96
CA PHE A 150 5.95 -17.29 35.21
C PHE A 150 6.13 -18.14 33.94
N PRO A 151 7.25 -18.88 33.80
CA PRO A 151 7.45 -19.81 32.69
C PRO A 151 6.43 -20.97 32.73
N GLN A 152 6.25 -21.64 31.59
CA GLN A 152 5.33 -22.77 31.44
C GLN A 152 5.64 -23.96 32.37
N SER A 153 6.88 -24.08 32.84
CA SER A 153 7.29 -25.09 33.82
C SER A 153 6.64 -24.91 35.19
N CYS A 154 6.20 -23.70 35.51
CA CYS A 154 5.48 -23.41 36.73
C CYS A 154 3.97 -23.62 36.53
N VAL A 155 3.42 -24.61 37.23
CA VAL A 155 1.99 -24.94 37.16
C VAL A 155 1.22 -24.11 38.19
N LEU A 156 0.19 -23.41 37.74
CA LEU A 156 -0.68 -22.59 38.59
C LEU A 156 -1.98 -23.36 38.91
N ASP A 157 -2.30 -23.47 40.19
CA ASP A 157 -3.59 -23.98 40.67
C ASP A 157 -4.70 -22.91 40.50
N SER A 158 -5.94 -23.24 40.87
CA SER A 158 -7.06 -22.30 40.85
C SER A 158 -6.80 -21.07 41.72
N ILE A 159 -7.12 -19.88 41.19
CA ILE A 159 -6.93 -18.61 41.90
C ILE A 159 -8.13 -18.32 42.81
N THR A 160 -7.81 -17.89 44.03
CA THR A 160 -8.79 -17.38 45.00
C THR A 160 -8.72 -15.86 45.03
N TRP A 161 -9.87 -15.20 44.94
CA TRP A 161 -9.97 -13.75 44.92
C TRP A 161 -10.60 -13.23 46.21
N TYR A 162 -10.12 -12.08 46.66
CA TYR A 162 -10.57 -11.40 47.86
C TYR A 162 -10.89 -9.95 47.54
N LYS A 163 -11.91 -9.40 48.18
CA LYS A 163 -12.22 -7.97 48.22
C LYS A 163 -12.47 -7.60 49.67
N ASP A 164 -11.88 -6.51 50.16
CA ASP A 164 -12.05 -6.05 51.54
C ASP A 164 -11.89 -7.18 52.58
N CYS A 165 -10.84 -7.98 52.42
CA CYS A 165 -10.51 -9.12 53.28
C CYS A 165 -11.45 -10.34 53.21
N LYS A 166 -12.45 -10.34 52.33
CA LYS A 166 -13.43 -11.42 52.22
C LYS A 166 -13.26 -12.16 50.91
N GLU A 167 -13.27 -13.48 50.99
CA GLU A 167 -13.21 -14.35 49.81
C GLU A 167 -14.46 -14.15 48.94
N ILE A 168 -14.25 -13.99 47.64
CA ILE A 168 -15.31 -13.84 46.65
C ILE A 168 -15.82 -15.23 46.26
N LYS A 169 -17.00 -15.61 46.79
CA LYS A 169 -17.58 -16.95 46.65
C LYS A 169 -18.60 -17.11 45.52
N GLY A 170 -18.86 -16.06 44.73
CA GLY A 170 -19.75 -16.09 43.56
C GLY A 170 -20.70 -14.89 43.46
N GLY A 171 -21.80 -15.05 42.71
CA GLY A 171 -22.78 -13.99 42.45
C GLY A 171 -22.47 -13.24 41.15
N ARG A 172 -22.31 -11.92 41.23
CA ARG A 172 -21.89 -11.08 40.09
C ARG A 172 -20.42 -11.29 39.70
N PHE A 173 -19.67 -12.05 40.49
CA PHE A 173 -18.25 -12.31 40.27
C PHE A 173 -18.03 -13.73 39.72
N THR A 174 -17.46 -13.83 38.52
CA THR A 174 -17.15 -15.10 37.86
C THR A 174 -15.64 -15.25 37.68
N ARG A 175 -15.08 -16.36 38.20
CA ARG A 175 -13.66 -16.67 38.06
C ARG A 175 -13.39 -17.38 36.74
N TRP A 176 -12.43 -16.86 35.97
CA TRP A 176 -12.00 -17.47 34.71
C TRP A 176 -10.47 -17.44 34.56
N ARG A 177 -9.82 -18.59 34.77
CA ARG A 177 -8.35 -18.72 34.76
C ARG A 177 -7.68 -17.71 35.69
N ILE A 178 -6.92 -16.76 35.13
CA ILE A 178 -6.24 -15.69 35.86
C ILE A 178 -7.10 -14.43 36.06
N LYS A 179 -8.33 -14.43 35.55
CA LYS A 179 -9.23 -13.28 35.56
C LYS A 179 -10.41 -13.46 36.52
N LEU A 180 -10.88 -12.35 37.05
CA LEU A 180 -12.13 -12.23 37.78
C LEU A 180 -13.06 -11.32 36.98
N SER A 181 -14.08 -11.89 36.35
CA SER A 181 -15.13 -11.13 35.69
C SER A 181 -16.12 -10.58 36.72
N VAL A 182 -16.51 -9.33 36.55
CA VAL A 182 -17.46 -8.59 37.37
C VAL A 182 -18.63 -8.17 36.47
N SER A 183 -19.82 -8.69 36.73
CA SER A 183 -21.02 -8.36 35.97
C SER A 183 -21.65 -7.07 36.48
N ASN A 184 -22.08 -6.22 35.54
CA ASN A 184 -22.68 -4.92 35.80
C ASN A 184 -21.91 -4.11 36.87
N VAL A 185 -20.69 -3.69 36.50
CA VAL A 185 -19.79 -2.96 37.40
C VAL A 185 -20.46 -1.68 37.90
N SER A 186 -20.31 -1.41 39.19
CA SER A 186 -20.79 -0.19 39.84
C SER A 186 -19.67 0.55 40.57
N ALA A 187 -19.94 1.77 41.05
CA ALA A 187 -18.99 2.52 41.87
C ALA A 187 -18.56 1.76 43.13
N GLU A 188 -19.42 0.87 43.66
CA GLU A 188 -19.12 0.05 44.84
C GLU A 188 -18.08 -1.03 44.58
N ASP A 189 -17.84 -1.37 43.30
CA ASP A 189 -16.87 -2.39 42.90
C ASP A 189 -15.43 -1.85 42.89
N GLY A 190 -15.23 -0.57 43.20
CA GLY A 190 -13.91 0.01 43.47
C GLY A 190 -13.34 -0.44 44.81
N GLY A 191 -12.04 -0.23 45.00
CA GLY A 191 -11.33 -0.54 46.24
C GLY A 191 -10.22 -1.56 46.04
N ASP A 192 -9.79 -2.19 47.13
CA ASP A 192 -8.61 -3.04 47.12
C ASP A 192 -9.00 -4.52 47.01
N TYR A 193 -8.48 -5.16 45.98
CA TYR A 193 -8.64 -6.58 45.70
C TYR A 193 -7.32 -7.31 45.97
N ALA A 194 -7.43 -8.59 46.29
CA ALA A 194 -6.27 -9.47 46.33
C ALA A 194 -6.54 -10.77 45.58
N CYS A 195 -5.53 -11.31 44.93
CA CYS A 195 -5.59 -12.63 44.32
C CYS A 195 -4.49 -13.54 44.90
N GLN A 196 -4.89 -14.73 45.32
CA GLN A 196 -4.02 -15.77 45.84
C GLN A 196 -3.96 -16.92 44.85
N ALA A 197 -2.76 -17.29 44.45
CA ALA A 197 -2.50 -18.43 43.58
C ALA A 197 -1.51 -19.39 44.23
N GLN A 198 -1.65 -20.68 43.97
CA GLN A 198 -0.65 -21.68 44.33
C GLN A 198 0.18 -22.01 43.10
N LEU A 199 1.50 -21.86 43.21
CA LEU A 199 2.48 -22.16 42.17
C LEU A 199 3.17 -23.48 42.53
N THR A 200 3.19 -24.44 41.62
CA THR A 200 3.95 -25.68 41.77
C THR A 200 5.10 -25.69 40.77
N HIS A 201 6.32 -25.80 41.27
CA HIS A 201 7.55 -25.91 40.46
C HIS A 201 8.44 -26.99 41.05
N THR A 202 8.93 -27.91 40.20
CA THR A 202 9.80 -29.03 40.61
C THR A 202 9.30 -29.82 41.84
N GLY A 203 7.98 -29.96 41.98
CA GLY A 203 7.33 -30.66 43.10
C GLY A 203 7.19 -29.86 44.39
N LYS A 204 7.73 -28.63 44.45
CA LYS A 204 7.55 -27.70 45.58
C LYS A 204 6.38 -26.76 45.30
N ARG A 205 5.58 -26.49 46.33
CA ARG A 205 4.42 -25.60 46.27
C ARG A 205 4.73 -24.28 46.95
N TYR A 206 4.37 -23.19 46.29
CA TYR A 206 4.59 -21.82 46.75
C TYR A 206 3.30 -21.03 46.64
N THR A 207 3.06 -20.14 47.60
CA THR A 207 1.86 -19.29 47.63
C THR A 207 2.23 -17.90 47.13
N ILE A 208 1.46 -17.40 46.18
CA ILE A 208 1.57 -16.05 45.61
C ILE A 208 0.35 -15.25 46.04
N LEU A 209 0.57 -14.00 46.47
CA LEU A 209 -0.48 -13.07 46.87
C LEU A 209 -0.20 -11.69 46.27
N ASN A 210 -1.03 -11.27 45.31
CA ASN A 210 -0.94 -9.94 44.72
C ASN A 210 -2.07 -9.05 45.21
N SER A 211 -1.75 -7.77 45.44
CA SER A 211 -2.74 -6.71 45.71
C SER A 211 -3.03 -5.94 44.44
N ILE A 212 -4.29 -5.58 44.25
CA ILE A 212 -4.78 -4.87 43.09
C ILE A 212 -5.66 -3.72 43.58
N THR A 213 -5.23 -2.49 43.33
CA THR A 213 -6.04 -1.30 43.60
C THR A 213 -6.93 -1.03 42.40
N VAL A 214 -8.25 -1.05 42.60
CA VAL A 214 -9.23 -0.94 41.53
C VAL A 214 -9.94 0.40 41.58
N ASN A 215 -9.79 1.16 40.51
CA ASN A 215 -10.52 2.40 40.31
C ASN A 215 -11.71 2.17 39.37
N ILE A 216 -12.86 2.76 39.72
CA ILE A 216 -14.03 2.75 38.85
C ILE A 216 -14.02 4.00 37.99
N THR A 217 -14.20 3.81 36.68
CA THR A 217 -14.44 4.90 35.75
C THR A 217 -15.90 4.85 35.30
N GLU A 218 -16.60 5.96 35.44
CA GLU A 218 -17.96 6.08 34.92
C GLU A 218 -17.93 6.03 33.41
N THR A 219 -18.48 4.96 32.85
CA THR A 219 -18.75 4.90 31.42
C THR A 219 -19.91 5.87 31.18
N HIS A 220 -19.59 7.12 30.82
CA HIS A 220 -20.55 8.07 30.29
C HIS A 220 -21.09 7.53 28.97
N GLY A 221 -22.03 6.59 29.02
CA GLY A 221 -22.73 6.07 27.84
C GLY A 221 -21.83 5.77 26.63
N TYR A 222 -20.59 5.34 26.83
CA TYR A 222 -19.77 4.80 25.74
C TYR A 222 -20.16 3.34 25.56
N ALA A 223 -21.42 3.10 25.16
CA ALA A 223 -21.66 2.03 24.21
C ALA A 223 -20.62 2.22 23.12
N GLY A 224 -19.67 1.28 23.02
CA GLY A 224 -18.48 1.41 22.19
C GLY A 224 -18.88 1.98 20.84
N ARG A 225 -18.55 3.25 20.60
CA ARG A 225 -18.68 3.81 19.27
C ARG A 225 -17.61 3.10 18.47
N ILE A 226 -18.05 2.03 17.80
CA ILE A 226 -17.29 1.28 16.82
C ILE A 226 -16.53 2.31 15.96
N PRO A 227 -15.19 2.25 15.89
CA PRO A 227 -14.41 3.23 15.13
C PRO A 227 -14.97 3.34 13.73
N LYS A 228 -15.33 4.55 13.31
CA LYS A 228 -15.91 4.74 12.00
C LYS A 228 -14.79 4.96 11.01
N ILE A 229 -14.55 3.98 10.14
CA ILE A 229 -13.65 4.16 8.99
C ILE A 229 -14.39 5.04 7.98
N ILE A 230 -13.88 6.24 7.76
CA ILE A 230 -14.38 7.22 6.78
C ILE A 230 -13.86 6.85 5.39
N TYR A 231 -12.62 6.37 5.33
CA TYR A 231 -11.96 5.93 4.11
C TYR A 231 -10.90 4.87 4.47
N PRO A 232 -10.73 3.77 3.72
CA PRO A 232 -11.43 3.44 2.47
C PRO A 232 -12.92 3.06 2.67
N LYS A 233 -13.70 3.08 1.59
CA LYS A 233 -15.15 2.77 1.60
C LYS A 233 -15.48 1.55 0.75
N ASN A 234 -14.72 0.46 0.89
CA ASN A 234 -14.87 -0.75 0.09
C ASN A 234 -14.84 -0.44 -1.42
N ASN A 235 -13.98 0.50 -1.81
CA ASN A 235 -13.91 1.08 -3.15
C ASN A 235 -12.73 0.54 -3.94
N SER A 236 -12.71 0.82 -5.24
CA SER A 236 -11.53 0.59 -6.08
C SER A 236 -10.76 1.88 -6.32
N ILE A 237 -9.44 1.77 -6.50
CA ILE A 237 -8.55 2.87 -6.89
C ILE A 237 -7.88 2.47 -8.20
N GLU A 238 -7.96 3.34 -9.20
CA GLU A 238 -7.29 3.16 -10.48
C GLU A 238 -5.86 3.68 -10.40
N VAL A 239 -4.88 2.84 -10.73
CA VAL A 239 -3.46 3.19 -10.63
C VAL A 239 -2.66 2.51 -11.73
N GLN A 240 -1.63 3.18 -12.24
CA GLN A 240 -0.71 2.64 -13.25
C GLN A 240 0.33 1.71 -12.58
N PRO A 241 0.69 0.58 -13.19
CA PRO A 241 1.80 -0.26 -12.73
C PRO A 241 3.10 0.55 -12.66
N GLY A 242 3.96 0.25 -11.69
CA GLY A 242 5.26 0.91 -11.52
C GLY A 242 5.22 2.25 -10.76
N THR A 243 4.03 2.77 -10.43
CA THR A 243 3.92 4.05 -9.73
C THR A 243 3.99 3.89 -8.21
N THR A 244 4.42 4.95 -7.53
CA THR A 244 4.30 5.09 -6.07
C THR A 244 2.87 5.48 -5.72
N LEU A 245 2.30 4.83 -4.70
CA LEU A 245 0.92 5.09 -4.25
C LEU A 245 0.89 5.14 -2.73
N THR A 246 0.27 6.18 -2.17
CA THR A 246 -0.04 6.26 -0.74
C THR A 246 -1.54 6.35 -0.57
N VAL A 247 -2.09 5.49 0.29
CA VAL A 247 -3.53 5.47 0.59
C VAL A 247 -3.71 5.66 2.09
N ASP A 248 -4.53 6.62 2.47
CA ASP A 248 -4.82 6.89 3.87
C ASP A 248 -5.95 6.01 4.37
N CYS A 249 -5.87 5.54 5.62
CA CYS A 249 -7.03 5.06 6.36
C CYS A 249 -7.46 6.14 7.34
N ASN A 250 -8.60 6.75 7.07
CA ASN A 250 -9.16 7.83 7.88
C ASN A 250 -10.24 7.29 8.80
N ILE A 251 -10.05 7.46 10.10
CA ILE A 251 -10.86 6.83 11.14
C ILE A 251 -11.32 7.90 12.12
N THR A 252 -12.59 7.90 12.49
CA THR A 252 -13.08 8.67 13.63
C THR A 252 -13.34 7.72 14.79
N ASP A 253 -12.70 8.01 15.91
CA ASP A 253 -12.72 7.17 17.11
C ASP A 253 -12.82 8.03 18.38
N THR A 254 -13.04 7.40 19.52
CA THR A 254 -13.11 8.05 20.83
C THR A 254 -11.75 8.04 21.54
N ARG A 255 -11.54 8.99 22.46
CA ARG A 255 -10.25 9.20 23.16
C ARG A 255 -9.75 7.97 23.94
N ASP A 256 -10.66 7.08 24.33
CA ASP A 256 -10.36 5.95 25.22
C ASP A 256 -10.16 4.63 24.48
N ASN A 257 -10.22 4.63 23.14
CA ASN A 257 -10.08 3.42 22.34
C ASN A 257 -8.62 3.13 21.98
N THR A 258 -8.07 2.10 22.61
CA THR A 258 -6.69 1.63 22.43
C THR A 258 -6.55 0.52 21.37
N ASN A 259 -7.64 0.18 20.66
CA ASN A 259 -7.59 -0.84 19.63
C ASN A 259 -6.56 -0.47 18.55
N LEU A 260 -5.75 -1.46 18.17
CA LEU A 260 -4.74 -1.32 17.12
C LEU A 260 -5.43 -0.99 15.79
N ARG A 261 -4.99 0.11 15.17
CA ARG A 261 -5.35 0.49 13.81
C ARG A 261 -4.23 0.03 12.89
N SER A 262 -4.56 -0.79 11.90
CA SER A 262 -3.54 -1.44 11.07
C SER A 262 -4.07 -1.81 9.69
N TRP A 263 -3.16 -1.92 8.73
CA TRP A 263 -3.38 -2.44 7.41
C TRP A 263 -3.05 -3.93 7.35
N ARG A 264 -3.94 -4.68 6.70
CA ARG A 264 -3.83 -6.12 6.52
C ARG A 264 -4.02 -6.51 5.08
N VAL A 265 -3.31 -7.57 4.70
CA VAL A 265 -3.44 -8.26 3.43
C VAL A 265 -3.50 -9.74 3.74
N ASN A 266 -4.57 -10.41 3.30
CA ASN A 266 -4.78 -11.83 3.57
C ASN A 266 -4.71 -12.19 5.08
N ASP A 267 -5.36 -11.38 5.91
CA ASP A 267 -5.41 -11.46 7.38
C ASP A 267 -4.09 -11.25 8.14
N THR A 268 -2.96 -11.10 7.45
CA THR A 268 -1.65 -10.73 8.03
C THR A 268 -1.39 -9.23 7.96
N LEU A 269 -0.60 -8.70 8.91
CA LEU A 269 -0.19 -7.30 8.90
C LEU A 269 0.66 -7.02 7.65
N VAL A 270 0.48 -5.86 7.03
CA VAL A 270 1.20 -5.47 5.80
C VAL A 270 2.71 -5.53 5.98
N ASP A 271 3.22 -5.01 7.11
CA ASP A 271 4.65 -4.98 7.40
C ASP A 271 5.24 -6.39 7.59
N ASP A 272 4.43 -7.35 8.09
CA ASP A 272 4.84 -8.75 8.21
C ASP A 272 4.81 -9.47 6.85
N TYR A 273 3.74 -9.26 6.08
CA TYR A 273 3.56 -9.89 4.77
C TYR A 273 4.62 -9.43 3.76
N TYR A 274 4.98 -8.14 3.77
CA TYR A 274 5.97 -7.56 2.86
C TYR A 274 7.34 -7.34 3.51
N ASN A 275 7.63 -7.97 4.65
CA ASN A 275 8.87 -7.78 5.43
C ASN A 275 10.16 -7.94 4.60
N GLU A 276 10.20 -8.94 3.70
CA GLU A 276 11.35 -9.21 2.85
C GLU A 276 11.56 -8.13 1.78
N SER A 277 10.48 -7.75 1.09
CA SER A 277 10.55 -6.79 -0.02
C SER A 277 10.61 -5.33 0.44
N LYS A 278 9.99 -5.02 1.60
CA LYS A 278 9.72 -3.67 2.12
C LYS A 278 9.08 -2.71 1.11
N ARG A 279 8.50 -3.27 0.04
CA ARG A 279 7.92 -2.52 -1.08
C ARG A 279 6.66 -1.80 -0.64
N ILE A 280 5.80 -2.49 0.10
CA ILE A 280 4.59 -1.94 0.68
C ILE A 280 4.80 -1.87 2.19
N ARG A 281 4.51 -0.71 2.78
CA ARG A 281 4.73 -0.44 4.19
C ARG A 281 3.54 0.30 4.78
N GLU A 282 3.20 -0.04 6.01
CA GLU A 282 2.38 0.82 6.85
C GLU A 282 3.24 2.00 7.33
N GLY A 283 2.67 3.20 7.33
CA GLY A 283 3.34 4.37 7.91
C GLY A 283 2.78 4.72 9.28
N PHE A 284 3.27 5.83 9.84
CA PHE A 284 3.00 6.19 11.22
C PHE A 284 1.57 6.66 11.43
N GLU A 285 0.97 6.20 12.52
CA GLU A 285 -0.32 6.72 12.98
C GLU A 285 -0.19 8.20 13.35
N SER A 286 -1.04 9.03 12.74
CA SER A 286 -1.22 10.43 13.10
C SER A 286 -2.64 10.66 13.61
N HIS A 287 -2.83 11.65 14.48
CA HIS A 287 -4.14 11.93 15.05
C HIS A 287 -4.40 13.42 15.28
N ILE A 288 -5.65 13.82 15.09
CA ILE A 288 -6.17 15.17 15.35
C ILE A 288 -7.30 15.06 16.37
N SER A 289 -7.12 15.69 17.53
CA SER A 289 -8.12 15.68 18.60
C SER A 289 -9.17 16.76 18.40
N PHE A 290 -10.45 16.37 18.31
CA PHE A 290 -11.60 17.29 18.36
C PHE A 290 -12.30 17.17 19.72
N GLN A 291 -13.20 18.11 20.04
CA GLN A 291 -13.89 18.16 21.34
C GLN A 291 -14.69 16.89 21.68
N LYS A 292 -15.20 16.15 20.67
CA LYS A 292 -16.06 14.96 20.86
C LYS A 292 -15.49 13.65 20.29
N HIS A 293 -14.45 13.70 19.46
CA HIS A 293 -13.86 12.54 18.82
C HIS A 293 -12.41 12.82 18.41
N ILE A 294 -11.63 11.78 18.17
CA ILE A 294 -10.29 11.85 17.60
C ILE A 294 -10.37 11.33 16.17
N PHE A 295 -9.72 12.05 15.27
CA PHE A 295 -9.55 11.64 13.88
C PHE A 295 -8.15 11.04 13.73
N TYR A 296 -8.07 9.77 13.40
CA TYR A 296 -6.83 9.03 13.16
C TYR A 296 -6.60 8.86 11.67
N THR A 297 -5.35 8.96 11.25
CA THR A 297 -4.91 8.65 9.88
C THR A 297 -3.72 7.71 9.94
N VAL A 298 -3.89 6.52 9.34
CA VAL A 298 -2.83 5.52 9.16
C VAL A 298 -2.66 5.26 7.67
N ASN A 299 -1.50 5.58 7.12
CA ASN A 299 -1.24 5.44 5.70
C ASN A 299 -0.63 4.09 5.36
N ILE A 300 -0.92 3.60 4.15
CA ILE A 300 -0.20 2.50 3.50
C ILE A 300 0.50 3.06 2.27
N THR A 301 1.79 2.75 2.13
CA THR A 301 2.65 3.29 1.07
C THR A 301 3.20 2.16 0.22
N PHE A 302 2.94 2.22 -1.07
CA PHE A 302 3.48 1.38 -2.12
C PHE A 302 4.65 2.11 -2.75
N SER A 303 5.86 1.55 -2.59
CA SER A 303 7.06 2.09 -3.23
C SER A 303 7.02 1.89 -4.75
N GLU A 304 6.35 0.83 -5.20
CA GLU A 304 6.08 0.53 -6.60
C GLU A 304 4.85 -0.41 -6.64
N VAL A 305 3.81 -0.06 -7.40
CA VAL A 305 2.64 -0.92 -7.60
C VAL A 305 2.94 -2.00 -8.64
N LYS A 306 2.79 -3.27 -8.28
CA LYS A 306 3.04 -4.42 -9.17
C LYS A 306 1.75 -5.04 -9.66
N MET A 307 1.82 -5.79 -10.77
CA MET A 307 0.68 -6.53 -11.32
C MET A 307 0.04 -7.50 -10.32
N GLU A 308 0.83 -8.03 -9.38
CA GLU A 308 0.35 -8.92 -8.31
C GLU A 308 -0.57 -8.24 -7.29
N ASP A 309 -0.53 -6.91 -7.17
CA ASP A 309 -1.30 -6.15 -6.18
C ASP A 309 -2.75 -5.88 -6.66
N TYR A 310 -3.02 -6.00 -7.95
CA TYR A 310 -4.34 -5.76 -8.53
C TYR A 310 -5.32 -6.87 -8.19
N GLY A 311 -6.60 -6.51 -8.00
CA GLY A 311 -7.65 -7.46 -7.67
C GLY A 311 -7.57 -8.05 -6.25
N ARG A 312 -6.57 -7.63 -5.44
CA ARG A 312 -6.46 -8.02 -4.03
C ARG A 312 -6.97 -6.91 -3.11
N PRO A 313 -7.69 -7.25 -2.02
CA PRO A 313 -8.14 -6.28 -1.04
C PRO A 313 -7.01 -5.93 -0.06
N PHE A 314 -6.73 -4.64 0.08
CA PHE A 314 -5.94 -4.08 1.17
C PHE A 314 -6.92 -3.56 2.22
N ILE A 315 -6.87 -4.12 3.44
CA ILE A 315 -7.91 -3.93 4.46
C ILE A 315 -7.36 -3.08 5.60
N CYS A 316 -7.97 -1.94 5.87
CA CYS A 316 -7.74 -1.19 7.08
C CYS A 316 -8.64 -1.73 8.19
N HIS A 317 -8.03 -2.11 9.31
CA HIS A 317 -8.69 -2.55 10.53
C HIS A 317 -8.58 -1.49 11.61
N ALA A 318 -9.68 -1.24 12.33
CA ALA A 318 -9.75 -0.39 13.50
C ALA A 318 -10.66 -1.04 14.55
N GLY A 319 -10.07 -1.84 15.44
CA GLY A 319 -10.83 -2.67 16.39
C GLY A 319 -11.74 -3.67 15.65
N VAL A 320 -13.05 -3.52 15.80
CA VAL A 320 -14.06 -4.38 15.14
C VAL A 320 -14.49 -3.88 13.75
N SER A 321 -14.02 -2.69 13.33
CA SER A 321 -14.29 -2.15 12.00
C SER A 321 -13.23 -2.58 11.01
N ALA A 322 -13.67 -2.92 9.79
CA ALA A 322 -12.80 -3.18 8.66
C ALA A 322 -13.36 -2.52 7.40
N ALA A 323 -12.48 -1.92 6.60
CA ALA A 323 -12.82 -1.43 5.27
C ALA A 323 -11.64 -1.62 4.34
N TYR A 324 -11.91 -1.89 3.08
CA TYR A 324 -10.86 -2.23 2.12
C TYR A 324 -10.85 -1.31 0.90
N PHE A 325 -9.73 -1.32 0.18
CA PHE A 325 -9.72 -0.89 -1.21
C PHE A 325 -9.08 -1.96 -2.10
N ILE A 326 -9.41 -1.93 -3.39
CA ILE A 326 -8.84 -2.83 -4.40
C ILE A 326 -8.22 -2.00 -5.52
N LEU A 327 -7.01 -2.34 -5.94
CA LEU A 327 -6.37 -1.69 -7.08
C LEU A 327 -6.93 -2.23 -8.40
N LYS A 328 -7.27 -1.31 -9.31
CA LYS A 328 -7.70 -1.60 -10.69
C LYS A 328 -6.78 -0.91 -11.68
N LEU A 329 -6.65 -1.54 -12.85
CA LEU A 329 -5.97 -0.90 -13.97
C LEU A 329 -6.79 0.32 -14.41
N PRO A 330 -6.13 1.41 -14.84
CA PRO A 330 -6.83 2.57 -15.36
C PRO A 330 -7.66 2.17 -16.57
N ALA A 331 -8.89 2.68 -16.66
CA ALA A 331 -9.70 2.45 -17.85
C ALA A 331 -8.95 3.00 -19.10
N PRO A 332 -8.95 2.27 -20.22
CA PRO A 332 -8.37 2.79 -21.46
C PRO A 332 -9.12 4.06 -21.86
N ASP A 333 -8.37 5.12 -22.18
CA ASP A 333 -8.93 6.42 -22.58
C ASP A 333 -9.51 6.35 -24.01
N VAL A 334 -10.74 5.86 -24.10
CA VAL A 334 -11.49 5.73 -25.36
C VAL A 334 -11.65 7.10 -26.04
N GLN A 335 -11.70 8.19 -25.28
CA GLN A 335 -11.90 9.53 -25.82
C GLN A 335 -10.64 10.03 -26.55
N ALA A 336 -9.44 9.77 -26.00
CA ALA A 336 -8.19 10.05 -26.71
C ALA A 336 -8.06 9.25 -28.01
N TYR A 337 -8.46 7.97 -28.02
CA TYR A 337 -8.49 7.16 -29.24
C TYR A 337 -9.49 7.68 -30.28
N LEU A 338 -10.68 8.12 -29.85
CA LEU A 338 -11.68 8.71 -30.76
C LEU A 338 -11.19 10.04 -31.35
N ILE A 339 -10.59 10.91 -30.53
CA ILE A 339 -10.00 12.18 -30.99
C ILE A 339 -8.86 11.91 -31.97
N GLY A 340 -7.94 10.98 -31.63
CA GLY A 340 -6.85 10.58 -32.51
C GLY A 340 -7.35 9.98 -33.83
N GLY A 341 -8.38 9.14 -33.78
CA GLY A 341 -9.05 8.58 -34.95
C GLY A 341 -9.69 9.65 -35.83
N LEU A 342 -10.37 10.63 -35.24
CA LEU A 342 -11.00 11.72 -35.99
C LEU A 342 -9.96 12.63 -36.65
N VAL A 343 -8.89 12.97 -35.92
CA VAL A 343 -7.79 13.82 -36.41
C VAL A 343 -7.04 13.15 -37.56
N THR A 344 -6.77 11.85 -37.44
CA THR A 344 -6.12 11.08 -38.53
C THR A 344 -7.02 10.98 -39.76
N LEU A 345 -8.33 10.80 -39.59
CA LEU A 345 -9.29 10.74 -40.68
C LEU A 345 -9.44 12.09 -41.41
N ILE A 346 -9.50 13.19 -40.65
CA ILE A 346 -9.51 14.56 -41.21
C ILE A 346 -8.20 14.83 -41.94
N GLY A 347 -7.05 14.48 -41.35
CA GLY A 347 -5.75 14.63 -41.98
C GLY A 347 -5.63 13.86 -43.29
N ALA A 348 -6.15 12.62 -43.33
CA ALA A 348 -6.21 11.82 -44.54
C ALA A 348 -7.12 12.45 -45.60
N ALA A 349 -8.31 12.93 -45.23
CA ALA A 349 -9.23 13.58 -46.16
C ALA A 349 -8.65 14.87 -46.75
N VAL A 350 -7.98 15.69 -45.93
CA VAL A 350 -7.28 16.91 -46.38
C VAL A 350 -6.13 16.54 -47.30
N SER A 351 -5.34 15.51 -46.97
CA SER A 351 -4.25 15.03 -47.82
C SER A 351 -4.74 14.52 -49.17
N VAL A 352 -5.81 13.71 -49.20
CA VAL A 352 -6.44 13.25 -50.45
C VAL A 352 -6.96 14.43 -51.26
N THR A 353 -7.62 15.40 -50.63
CA THR A 353 -8.13 16.60 -51.31
C THR A 353 -6.99 17.45 -51.88
N TYR A 354 -5.88 17.55 -51.15
CA TYR A 354 -4.69 18.28 -51.59
C TYR A 354 -4.02 17.59 -52.79
N ILE A 355 -3.82 16.28 -52.73
CA ILE A 355 -3.31 15.46 -53.84
C ILE A 355 -4.24 15.58 -55.05
N TYR A 356 -5.56 15.46 -54.84
CA TYR A 356 -6.55 15.64 -55.91
C TYR A 356 -6.44 17.02 -56.56
N ASN A 357 -6.25 18.09 -55.79
CA ASN A 357 -6.10 19.43 -56.35
C ASN A 357 -4.83 19.61 -57.17
N ILE A 358 -3.70 19.00 -56.77
CA ILE A 358 -2.46 19.02 -57.54
C ILE A 358 -2.64 18.27 -58.87
N PHE A 359 -3.17 17.05 -58.81
CA PHE A 359 -3.31 16.18 -59.96
C PHE A 359 -4.66 16.33 -60.67
N LYS A 360 -5.45 17.37 -60.37
CA LYS A 360 -6.82 17.52 -60.89
C LYS A 360 -6.84 17.47 -62.41
N ILE A 361 -5.89 18.15 -63.05
CA ILE A 361 -5.79 18.20 -64.51
C ILE A 361 -5.41 16.83 -65.05
N ASP A 362 -4.39 16.18 -64.49
CA ASP A 362 -3.93 14.86 -64.93
C ASP A 362 -5.00 13.78 -64.72
N ILE A 363 -5.73 13.82 -63.61
CA ILE A 363 -6.85 12.91 -63.30
C ILE A 363 -8.01 13.12 -64.29
N VAL A 364 -8.37 14.37 -64.60
CA VAL A 364 -9.45 14.66 -65.57
C VAL A 364 -9.02 14.26 -66.98
N LEU A 365 -7.77 14.50 -67.36
CA LEU A 365 -7.22 14.10 -68.66
C LEU A 365 -7.16 12.58 -68.79
N TRP A 366 -6.73 11.87 -67.74
CA TRP A 366 -6.71 10.41 -67.69
C TRP A 366 -8.11 9.82 -67.68
N TYR A 367 -9.05 10.37 -66.91
CA TYR A 367 -10.45 9.92 -66.91
C TYR A 367 -11.09 10.12 -68.29
N ARG A 368 -10.82 11.25 -68.94
CA ARG A 368 -11.29 11.49 -70.31
C ARG A 368 -10.69 10.48 -71.26
N SER A 369 -9.39 10.22 -71.23
CA SER A 369 -8.78 9.27 -72.16
C SER A 369 -9.19 7.80 -71.90
N ALA A 370 -9.40 7.43 -70.64
CA ALA A 370 -9.69 6.05 -70.25
C ALA A 370 -11.19 5.68 -70.34
N PHE A 371 -12.09 6.61 -70.04
CA PHE A 371 -13.53 6.33 -69.92
C PHE A 371 -14.42 7.18 -70.83
N LEU A 372 -13.99 8.39 -71.23
CA LEU A 372 -14.60 9.10 -72.35
C LEU A 372 -13.77 8.86 -73.62
N SER A 373 -13.87 7.66 -74.19
CA SER A 373 -13.83 7.61 -75.65
C SER A 373 -14.87 8.62 -76.11
N THR A 374 -14.44 9.71 -76.76
CA THR A 374 -15.28 10.81 -77.21
C THR A 374 -16.52 10.20 -77.84
N GLU A 375 -17.64 10.19 -77.12
CA GLU A 375 -18.91 9.71 -77.66
C GLU A 375 -19.20 10.69 -78.79
N ILE A 376 -19.02 10.22 -80.03
CA ILE A 376 -19.47 10.92 -81.22
C ILE A 376 -20.98 10.89 -81.11
N LYS A 377 -21.52 11.85 -80.39
CA LYS A 377 -22.94 12.09 -80.30
C LYS A 377 -23.33 12.52 -81.70
N GLU A 378 -23.94 11.62 -82.48
CA GLU A 378 -24.53 11.97 -83.76
C GLU A 378 -25.65 12.99 -83.49
N ASP A 379 -25.30 14.28 -83.51
CA ASP A 379 -26.16 15.41 -83.11
C ASP A 379 -27.23 15.72 -84.19
N GLY A 380 -27.51 14.76 -85.09
CA GLY A 380 -28.38 14.93 -86.27
C GLY A 380 -27.90 16.00 -87.28
N LYS A 381 -26.75 16.63 -87.02
CA LYS A 381 -26.15 17.66 -87.87
C LYS A 381 -25.38 17.00 -89.01
N LEU A 382 -25.64 17.46 -90.22
CA LEU A 382 -25.01 16.93 -91.43
C LEU A 382 -23.51 17.29 -91.51
N TYR A 383 -23.11 18.39 -90.85
CA TYR A 383 -21.77 18.95 -90.85
C TYR A 383 -21.38 19.47 -89.45
N ASP A 384 -20.12 19.27 -89.08
CA ASP A 384 -19.50 19.69 -87.82
C ASP A 384 -19.02 21.15 -87.86
N ALA A 385 -18.68 21.66 -89.05
CA ALA A 385 -18.24 23.04 -89.25
C ALA A 385 -18.60 23.59 -90.64
N TYR A 386 -18.86 24.89 -90.71
CA TYR A 386 -19.18 25.63 -91.93
C TYR A 386 -18.02 26.55 -92.30
N VAL A 387 -17.51 26.43 -93.53
CA VAL A 387 -16.40 27.23 -94.05
C VAL A 387 -16.95 28.21 -95.09
N LEU A 388 -16.97 29.49 -94.71
CA LEU A 388 -17.30 30.61 -95.58
C LEU A 388 -16.01 31.34 -95.92
N TYR A 389 -15.70 31.45 -97.21
CA TYR A 389 -14.55 32.19 -97.68
C TYR A 389 -14.95 33.18 -98.78
N PRO A 390 -14.29 34.34 -98.88
CA PRO A 390 -14.63 35.32 -99.89
C PRO A 390 -14.29 34.78 -101.28
N LYS A 391 -15.28 34.65 -102.16
CA LYS A 391 -15.05 34.42 -103.59
C LYS A 391 -14.64 35.76 -104.23
N PRO A 392 -13.41 35.90 -104.78
CA PRO A 392 -13.03 37.13 -105.46
C PRO A 392 -13.91 37.36 -106.70
N GLN A 393 -14.49 38.56 -106.82
CA GLN A 393 -15.24 38.98 -108.00
C GLN A 393 -14.28 39.15 -109.18
N ARG A 394 -14.45 38.31 -110.21
CA ARG A 394 -13.89 38.37 -111.57
C ARG A 394 -12.42 38.84 -111.71
N GLU A 395 -11.59 37.87 -112.11
CA GLU A 395 -10.29 38.01 -112.80
C GLU A 395 -8.99 38.22 -112.00
N ILE A 396 -8.95 37.86 -110.71
CA ILE A 396 -7.70 37.37 -110.09
C ILE A 396 -8.05 36.12 -109.28
N GLN A 397 -7.81 34.95 -109.87
CA GLN A 397 -7.94 33.67 -109.16
C GLN A 397 -6.89 33.62 -108.05
N SER A 398 -7.31 33.74 -106.78
CA SER A 398 -6.45 33.40 -105.66
C SER A 398 -6.39 31.87 -105.53
N HIS A 399 -5.62 31.24 -106.42
CA HIS A 399 -5.44 29.78 -106.47
C HIS A 399 -4.96 29.22 -105.12
N GLU A 400 -4.26 30.04 -104.31
CA GLU A 400 -3.80 29.66 -102.98
C GLU A 400 -4.96 29.51 -101.97
N VAL A 401 -5.94 30.42 -101.97
CA VAL A 401 -7.08 30.35 -101.05
C VAL A 401 -7.99 29.18 -101.43
N ASP A 402 -8.22 28.95 -102.72
CA ASP A 402 -8.97 27.78 -103.18
C ASP A 402 -8.23 26.47 -102.87
N THR A 403 -6.90 26.43 -103.02
CA THR A 403 -6.11 25.24 -102.63
C THR A 403 -6.16 25.00 -101.13
N LEU A 404 -6.09 26.04 -100.31
CA LEU A 404 -6.19 25.92 -98.87
C LEU A 404 -7.58 25.41 -98.45
N VAL A 405 -8.64 26.04 -98.94
CA VAL A 405 -10.01 25.78 -98.52
C VAL A 405 -10.57 24.49 -99.11
N LEU A 406 -10.31 24.19 -100.39
CA LEU A 406 -10.91 23.02 -101.07
C LEU A 406 -10.02 21.77 -101.02
N LYS A 407 -8.73 21.88 -100.68
CA LYS A 407 -7.79 20.75 -100.72
C LYS A 407 -7.11 20.48 -99.39
N ILE A 408 -6.48 21.48 -98.78
CA ILE A 408 -5.74 21.29 -97.51
C ILE A 408 -6.72 21.09 -96.35
N LEU A 409 -7.75 21.94 -96.27
CA LEU A 409 -8.69 21.92 -95.17
C LEU A 409 -9.49 20.60 -95.09
N PRO A 410 -10.02 20.04 -96.20
CA PRO A 410 -10.65 18.72 -96.19
C PRO A 410 -9.66 17.59 -95.86
N GLU A 411 -8.44 17.65 -96.39
CA GLU A 411 -7.43 16.60 -96.17
C GLU A 411 -6.99 16.51 -94.69
N VAL A 412 -6.93 17.62 -93.98
CA VAL A 412 -6.59 17.61 -92.56
C VAL A 412 -7.84 17.31 -91.72
N LEU A 413 -8.90 18.10 -91.88
CA LEU A 413 -10.02 18.07 -90.95
C LEU A 413 -10.99 16.91 -91.23
N GLU A 414 -11.26 16.54 -92.49
CA GLU A 414 -12.12 15.41 -92.81
C GLU A 414 -11.36 14.08 -92.71
N ARG A 415 -10.15 14.00 -93.30
CA ARG A 415 -9.42 12.72 -93.42
C ARG A 415 -8.58 12.36 -92.19
N GLN A 416 -7.89 13.32 -91.58
CA GLN A 416 -7.02 13.03 -90.42
C GLN A 416 -7.76 13.21 -89.10
N CYS A 417 -8.69 14.16 -89.02
CA CYS A 417 -9.43 14.47 -87.79
C CYS A 417 -10.88 13.94 -87.76
N GLY A 418 -11.43 13.46 -88.88
CA GLY A 418 -12.75 12.81 -88.94
C GLY A 418 -13.96 13.74 -88.88
N TYR A 419 -13.79 15.06 -89.09
CA TYR A 419 -14.89 16.03 -89.09
C TYR A 419 -15.62 16.08 -90.44
N LYS A 420 -16.93 16.36 -90.47
CA LYS A 420 -17.70 16.63 -91.69
C LYS A 420 -17.78 18.13 -91.94
N LEU A 421 -17.14 18.66 -92.98
CA LEU A 421 -17.16 20.09 -93.30
C LEU A 421 -18.18 20.42 -94.38
N PHE A 422 -18.92 21.52 -94.20
CA PHE A 422 -19.66 22.17 -95.29
C PHE A 422 -18.81 23.32 -95.84
N ILE A 423 -18.46 23.26 -97.11
CA ILE A 423 -17.67 24.30 -97.77
C ILE A 423 -18.53 25.00 -98.82
N PHE A 424 -18.71 26.31 -98.62
CA PHE A 424 -19.52 27.14 -99.49
C PHE A 424 -19.00 27.13 -100.93
N GLY A 425 -19.80 26.62 -101.87
CA GLY A 425 -19.44 26.45 -103.28
C GLY A 425 -18.92 25.07 -103.69
N ARG A 426 -18.55 24.19 -102.74
CA ARG A 426 -18.30 22.74 -102.99
C ARG A 426 -19.57 21.93 -102.74
N ASP A 427 -20.23 22.22 -101.62
CA ASP A 427 -21.30 21.39 -101.05
C ASP A 427 -22.70 22.01 -101.21
N GLU A 428 -22.81 23.04 -102.06
CA GLU A 428 -24.05 23.79 -102.29
C GLU A 428 -24.84 23.21 -103.50
N PHE A 429 -26.10 22.83 -103.30
CA PHE A 429 -26.99 22.37 -104.37
C PHE A 429 -27.69 23.57 -105.05
N PRO A 430 -27.75 23.65 -106.40
CA PRO A 430 -28.42 24.75 -107.07
C PRO A 430 -29.93 24.72 -106.78
N GLY A 431 -30.42 25.73 -106.05
CA GLY A 431 -31.86 25.93 -105.79
C GLY A 431 -32.27 26.11 -104.32
N GLN A 432 -31.35 26.03 -103.34
CA GLN A 432 -31.69 26.20 -101.92
C GLN A 432 -31.34 27.60 -101.40
N VAL A 433 -32.35 28.41 -101.06
CA VAL A 433 -32.17 29.73 -100.44
C VAL A 433 -31.94 29.55 -98.94
N VAL A 434 -30.68 29.69 -98.50
CA VAL A 434 -30.34 29.77 -97.07
C VAL A 434 -30.57 31.21 -96.60
N ARG A 435 -31.62 31.44 -95.80
CA ARG A 435 -31.78 32.71 -95.07
C ARG A 435 -30.66 32.85 -94.05
N SER A 436 -29.77 33.81 -94.25
CA SER A 436 -28.86 34.29 -93.23
C SER A 436 -29.58 35.29 -92.33
N SER A 437 -29.88 34.91 -91.09
CA SER A 437 -30.13 35.89 -90.03
C SER A 437 -28.79 36.26 -89.41
N PRO A 438 -28.40 37.56 -89.36
CA PRO A 438 -27.18 37.97 -88.71
C PRO A 438 -27.37 37.85 -87.20
N MET A 439 -26.64 36.92 -86.56
CA MET A 439 -26.50 36.92 -85.11
C MET A 439 -25.65 38.12 -84.72
N ARG A 440 -26.32 39.09 -84.11
CA ARG A 440 -25.78 40.28 -83.46
C ARG A 440 -25.14 39.84 -82.14
N SER A 441 -23.89 40.24 -81.90
CA SER A 441 -23.22 40.13 -80.58
C SER A 441 -23.96 40.98 -79.53
N PRO A 442 -23.98 40.56 -78.25
CA PRO A 442 -22.80 40.51 -77.38
C PRO A 442 -22.48 39.13 -76.78
#